data_AF-A0A1I0NGW4-F1
#
_entry.id   AF-A0A1I0NGW4-F1
#
_cell.length_a   1.000
_cell.length_b   1.000
_cell.length_c   1.000
_cell.angle_alpha   90.00
_cell.angle_beta   90.00
_cell.angle_gamma   90.00
#
_symmetry.space_group_name_H-M   'P 1'
#
loop_
_entity.id
_entity.type
_entity.pdbx_description
1 polymer ?
#
loop_
_entity_poly.entity_id
_entity_poly.type
_entity_poly.pdbx_seq_one_letter_code
_entity_poly.pdbx_strand_id
1 'polypeptide(L)'
;MNKFYALFAIGFAAGCSGGGDPDKVYVALDGTGETPVASTVAGASASFDRDTNTLTFNGEEGQINAAGDSVTFPSGATMSLSGLDNEYSRLFVLSGAESAFGAYGVSTDRRDIPSGSASYSGSSIVVVTAPEGVFDLTGDASVDVSFASGRADLTLDELSGTQATGLSAPDAVDDFGSIEISDIDLDGNRLRGGEATVDTDETDAFSAGAPGGVRGTLFGPDADEVGGSLEITGDAAAINGGFIAFQ
;
A
#
# COMPACT_ATOMS: atom_id res chain seq x y z
N MET A 1 6.36 41.57 -46.57
CA MET A 1 6.63 40.26 -47.21
C MET A 1 7.76 39.60 -46.45
N ASN A 2 7.39 38.62 -45.62
CA ASN A 2 8.28 37.77 -44.85
C ASN A 2 9.10 36.87 -45.77
N LYS A 3 10.38 36.63 -45.46
CA LYS A 3 10.96 35.28 -45.49
C LYS A 3 11.99 35.10 -44.37
N PHE A 4 11.64 34.17 -43.50
CA PHE A 4 12.38 33.65 -42.35
C PHE A 4 13.41 32.59 -42.79
N TYR A 5 14.41 32.39 -41.94
CA TYR A 5 15.52 31.43 -41.98
C TYR A 5 15.07 29.97 -41.80
N ALA A 6 15.93 29.02 -42.22
CA ALA A 6 16.16 27.79 -41.45
C ALA A 6 17.50 27.13 -41.84
N LEU A 7 18.41 27.07 -40.87
CA LEU A 7 19.63 26.28 -40.86
C LEU A 7 19.29 24.97 -40.13
N PHE A 8 19.41 23.82 -40.80
CA PHE A 8 19.22 22.51 -40.15
C PHE A 8 20.53 22.05 -39.53
N ALA A 9 20.59 22.04 -38.20
CA ALA A 9 21.58 21.29 -37.44
C ALA A 9 20.96 19.95 -37.03
N ILE A 10 21.50 18.84 -37.56
CA ILE A 10 21.13 17.49 -37.13
C ILE A 10 22.08 17.12 -35.99
N GLY A 11 21.63 17.30 -34.76
CA GLY A 11 22.27 16.75 -33.58
C GLY A 11 21.70 15.38 -33.27
N PHE A 12 22.51 14.33 -33.42
CA PHE A 12 22.25 13.04 -32.79
C PHE A 12 22.51 13.18 -31.28
N ALA A 13 21.44 13.22 -30.50
CA ALA A 13 21.51 12.98 -29.06
C ALA A 13 21.01 11.56 -28.79
N ALA A 14 21.93 10.67 -28.44
CA ALA A 14 21.58 9.41 -27.79
C ALA A 14 21.16 9.73 -26.35
N GLY A 15 19.88 10.05 -26.17
CA GLY A 15 19.25 10.12 -24.86
C GLY A 15 18.70 8.76 -24.50
N CYS A 16 19.18 8.17 -23.40
CA CYS A 16 18.49 7.05 -22.76
C CYS A 16 17.07 7.48 -22.42
N SER A 17 16.10 6.95 -23.18
CA SER A 17 14.67 7.12 -23.00
C SER A 17 14.22 6.40 -21.73
N GLY A 18 14.30 7.07 -20.58
CA GLY A 18 13.43 6.78 -19.44
C GLY A 18 12.05 7.34 -19.75
N GLY A 19 11.14 6.50 -20.28
CA GLY A 19 9.81 6.88 -20.75
C GLY A 19 8.86 7.21 -19.59
N GLY A 20 9.01 8.39 -19.00
CA GLY A 20 7.96 9.01 -18.19
C GLY A 20 7.11 9.93 -19.06
N ASP A 21 5.79 9.88 -18.90
CA ASP A 21 4.83 10.73 -19.61
C ASP A 21 4.90 12.18 -19.09
N PRO A 22 5.45 13.17 -19.82
CA PRO A 22 5.62 14.55 -19.35
C PRO A 22 4.32 15.24 -18.91
N ASP A 23 3.16 14.64 -19.15
CA ASP A 23 1.85 15.24 -18.88
C ASP A 23 1.05 14.51 -17.79
N LYS A 24 1.69 13.73 -16.90
CA LYS A 24 0.96 13.02 -15.85
C LYS A 24 0.25 14.01 -14.90
N VAL A 25 -1.08 14.00 -14.94
CA VAL A 25 -1.93 14.76 -14.03
C VAL A 25 -2.27 13.88 -12.83
N TYR A 26 -1.91 14.35 -11.64
CA TYR A 26 -2.36 13.75 -10.38
C TYR A 26 -3.76 14.24 -10.08
N VAL A 27 -4.72 13.31 -10.04
CA VAL A 27 -6.10 13.61 -9.67
C VAL A 27 -6.34 12.95 -8.32
N ALA A 28 -6.51 13.75 -7.27
CA ALA A 28 -6.88 13.26 -5.94
C ALA A 28 -8.09 12.32 -6.00
N LEU A 29 -8.21 11.41 -5.03
CA LEU A 29 -9.31 10.44 -4.99
C LEU A 29 -10.67 11.12 -4.80
N ASP A 30 -10.72 12.31 -4.21
CA ASP A 30 -11.95 13.12 -4.08
C ASP A 30 -12.26 14.01 -5.31
N GLY A 31 -11.46 13.92 -6.38
CA GLY A 31 -11.63 14.67 -7.62
C GLY A 31 -12.78 14.18 -8.52
N THR A 32 -12.66 14.42 -9.83
CA THR A 32 -13.66 13.98 -10.84
C THR A 32 -13.02 13.15 -11.95
N GLY A 33 -13.82 12.31 -12.60
CA GLY A 33 -13.41 11.46 -13.73
C GLY A 33 -12.80 10.10 -13.34
N GLU A 34 -12.43 9.35 -14.37
CA GLU A 34 -11.83 8.03 -14.26
C GLU A 34 -10.30 8.11 -14.21
N THR A 35 -9.66 7.33 -13.34
CA THR A 35 -8.19 7.23 -13.27
C THR A 35 -7.76 5.80 -12.98
N PRO A 36 -6.82 5.24 -13.76
CA PRO A 36 -6.12 4.02 -13.36
C PRO A 36 -5.38 4.25 -12.06
N VAL A 37 -5.56 3.36 -11.09
CA VAL A 37 -4.85 3.42 -9.80
C VAL A 37 -3.88 2.23 -9.70
N ALA A 38 -2.75 2.43 -9.05
CA ALA A 38 -1.89 1.31 -8.70
C ALA A 38 -2.55 0.47 -7.61
N SER A 39 -2.30 -0.83 -7.61
CA SER A 39 -2.63 -1.75 -6.52
C SER A 39 -1.34 -2.41 -6.03
N THR A 40 -1.24 -2.59 -4.72
CA THR A 40 -0.07 -3.24 -4.10
C THR A 40 -0.19 -4.76 -4.06
N VAL A 41 -1.38 -5.31 -4.32
CA VAL A 41 -1.61 -6.76 -4.47
C VAL A 41 -1.04 -7.22 -5.81
N ALA A 42 -0.14 -8.20 -5.78
CA ALA A 42 0.55 -8.64 -6.99
C ALA A 42 -0.40 -9.24 -8.02
N GLY A 43 -0.26 -8.79 -9.27
CA GLY A 43 -1.12 -9.22 -10.38
C GLY A 43 -2.51 -8.59 -10.36
N ALA A 44 -2.85 -7.82 -9.32
CA ALA A 44 -4.12 -7.12 -9.27
C ALA A 44 -4.10 -5.85 -10.13
N SER A 45 -5.28 -5.47 -10.61
CA SER A 45 -5.51 -4.21 -11.31
C SER A 45 -6.68 -3.48 -10.66
N ALA A 46 -6.59 -2.16 -10.60
CA ALA A 46 -7.64 -1.33 -10.05
C ALA A 46 -7.81 -0.05 -10.89
N SER A 47 -9.06 0.38 -11.09
CA SER A 47 -9.40 1.70 -11.62
C SER A 47 -10.53 2.29 -10.82
N PHE A 48 -10.51 3.62 -10.67
CA PHE A 48 -11.51 4.34 -9.92
C PHE A 48 -12.22 5.35 -10.83
N ASP A 49 -13.55 5.20 -10.93
CA ASP A 49 -14.43 6.18 -11.57
C ASP A 49 -15.15 6.97 -10.48
N ARG A 50 -14.74 8.23 -10.33
CA ARG A 50 -15.27 9.16 -9.33
C ARG A 50 -16.64 9.68 -9.69
N ASP A 51 -16.96 9.73 -10.98
CA ASP A 51 -18.23 10.29 -11.46
C ASP A 51 -19.39 9.33 -11.15
N THR A 52 -19.10 8.03 -11.19
CA THR A 52 -20.06 6.97 -10.84
C THR A 52 -19.84 6.38 -9.44
N ASN A 53 -18.77 6.80 -8.74
CA ASN A 53 -18.33 6.26 -7.46
C ASN A 53 -18.16 4.73 -7.47
N THR A 54 -17.49 4.23 -8.52
CA THR A 54 -17.24 2.80 -8.72
C THR A 54 -15.76 2.48 -8.71
N LEU A 55 -15.41 1.36 -8.06
CA LEU A 55 -14.08 0.79 -8.09
C LEU A 55 -14.13 -0.49 -8.93
N THR A 56 -13.35 -0.54 -10.01
CA THR A 56 -13.12 -1.79 -10.73
C THR A 56 -11.88 -2.45 -10.16
N PHE A 57 -12.01 -3.65 -9.61
CA PHE A 57 -10.90 -4.44 -9.08
C PHE A 57 -10.83 -5.78 -9.82
N ASN A 58 -9.70 -6.10 -10.43
CA ASN A 58 -9.51 -7.31 -11.26
C ASN A 58 -10.58 -7.51 -12.34
N GLY A 59 -11.08 -6.41 -12.90
CA GLY A 59 -12.10 -6.41 -13.95
C GLY A 59 -13.53 -6.56 -13.43
N GLU A 60 -13.74 -6.66 -12.12
CA GLU A 60 -15.06 -6.62 -11.49
C GLU A 60 -15.36 -5.22 -10.97
N GLU A 61 -16.44 -4.61 -11.45
CA GLU A 61 -16.90 -3.29 -11.00
C GLU A 61 -17.74 -3.44 -9.73
N GLY A 62 -17.33 -2.73 -8.67
CA GLY A 62 -18.01 -2.63 -7.41
C GLY A 62 -18.49 -1.21 -7.11
N GLN A 63 -19.59 -1.11 -6.37
CA GLN A 63 -20.17 0.17 -5.94
C GLN A 63 -19.60 0.57 -4.59
N ILE A 64 -19.02 1.77 -4.52
CA ILE A 64 -18.59 2.36 -3.25
C ILE A 64 -19.83 2.91 -2.54
N ASN A 65 -19.95 2.63 -1.25
CA ASN A 65 -21.07 3.11 -0.45
C ASN A 65 -21.03 4.63 -0.25
N ALA A 66 -22.11 5.18 0.31
CA ALA A 66 -22.22 6.62 0.54
C ALA A 66 -21.22 7.18 1.56
N ALA A 67 -20.66 6.33 2.44
CA ALA A 67 -19.65 6.73 3.41
C ALA A 67 -18.23 6.74 2.81
N GLY A 68 -18.03 6.12 1.64
CA GLY A 68 -16.72 5.96 1.02
C GLY A 68 -15.84 4.91 1.69
N ASP A 69 -16.37 4.14 2.65
CA ASP A 69 -15.62 3.21 3.50
C ASP A 69 -15.77 1.74 3.10
N SER A 70 -16.60 1.43 2.09
CA SER A 70 -16.74 0.07 1.60
C SER A 70 -17.18 -0.02 0.15
N VAL A 71 -16.77 -1.10 -0.52
CA VAL A 71 -17.17 -1.48 -1.87
C VAL A 71 -17.88 -2.82 -1.85
N THR A 72 -19.02 -2.92 -2.52
CA THR A 72 -19.73 -4.18 -2.73
C THR A 72 -19.61 -4.62 -4.18
N PHE A 73 -19.12 -5.83 -4.41
CA PHE A 73 -18.98 -6.42 -5.73
C PHE A 73 -20.15 -7.36 -6.07
N PRO A 74 -20.55 -7.49 -7.35
CA PRO A 74 -21.58 -8.43 -7.80
C PRO A 74 -21.35 -9.90 -7.40
N SER A 75 -20.09 -10.31 -7.26
CA SER A 75 -19.67 -11.63 -6.77
C SER A 75 -20.07 -11.89 -5.30
N GLY A 76 -20.47 -10.85 -4.57
CA GLY A 76 -20.74 -10.89 -3.13
C GLY A 76 -19.50 -10.63 -2.27
N ALA A 77 -18.32 -10.45 -2.88
CA ALA A 77 -17.15 -9.96 -2.18
C ALA A 77 -17.38 -8.53 -1.68
N THR A 78 -16.75 -8.19 -0.55
CA THR A 78 -16.77 -6.82 -0.01
C THR A 78 -15.35 -6.36 0.25
N MET A 79 -15.09 -5.09 -0.04
CA MET A 79 -13.82 -4.45 0.27
C MET A 79 -14.06 -3.34 1.27
N SER A 80 -13.49 -3.46 2.47
CA SER A 80 -13.47 -2.35 3.43
C SER A 80 -12.33 -1.41 3.07
N LEU A 81 -12.58 -0.10 3.18
CA LEU A 81 -11.64 0.96 2.85
C LEU A 81 -11.27 1.75 4.12
N SER A 82 -10.03 2.17 4.22
CA SER A 82 -9.50 2.97 5.31
C SER A 82 -8.50 4.01 4.81
N GLY A 83 -8.07 4.93 5.67
CA GLY A 83 -7.29 6.10 5.26
C GLY A 83 -8.13 7.08 4.43
N LEU A 84 -9.38 7.34 4.85
CA LEU A 84 -10.30 8.22 4.12
C LEU A 84 -9.83 9.68 4.06
N ASP A 85 -8.96 10.05 5.01
CA ASP A 85 -8.35 11.38 5.09
C ASP A 85 -7.15 11.56 4.14
N ASN A 86 -6.64 10.46 3.56
CA ASN A 86 -5.61 10.53 2.54
C ASN A 86 -6.18 11.11 1.25
N GLU A 87 -5.35 11.78 0.46
CA GLU A 87 -5.74 12.43 -0.77
C GLU A 87 -5.57 11.49 -1.98
N TYR A 88 -4.51 10.67 -2.00
CA TYR A 88 -4.10 9.92 -3.19
C TYR A 88 -4.23 8.41 -3.07
N SER A 89 -4.40 7.85 -1.87
CA SER A 89 -4.45 6.41 -1.66
C SER A 89 -5.45 5.97 -0.59
N ARG A 90 -5.83 4.70 -0.62
CA ARG A 90 -6.69 4.04 0.35
C ARG A 90 -6.09 2.69 0.72
N LEU A 91 -6.14 2.35 2.01
CA LEU A 91 -5.93 0.99 2.51
C LEU A 91 -7.20 0.19 2.28
N PHE A 92 -7.07 -1.08 1.92
CA PHE A 92 -8.22 -1.95 1.75
C PHE A 92 -8.02 -3.34 2.33
N VAL A 93 -9.15 -3.92 2.76
CA VAL A 93 -9.29 -5.34 3.12
C VAL A 93 -10.39 -5.92 2.25
N LEU A 94 -10.01 -6.77 1.29
CA LEU A 94 -10.94 -7.55 0.48
C LEU A 94 -11.31 -8.82 1.22
N SER A 95 -12.61 -9.03 1.42
CA SER A 95 -13.18 -10.26 1.96
C SER A 95 -13.96 -11.00 0.88
N GLY A 96 -13.94 -12.33 0.92
CA GLY A 96 -14.56 -13.17 -0.08
C GLY A 96 -13.90 -14.55 -0.17
N ALA A 97 -13.93 -15.15 -1.36
CA ALA A 97 -13.28 -16.43 -1.60
C ALA A 97 -11.75 -16.37 -1.42
N GLU A 98 -11.16 -15.22 -1.76
CA GLU A 98 -9.75 -14.92 -1.51
C GLU A 98 -9.71 -13.61 -0.74
N SER A 99 -9.13 -13.65 0.47
CA SER A 99 -8.92 -12.44 1.26
C SER A 99 -7.61 -11.78 0.85
N ALA A 100 -7.61 -10.46 0.74
CA ALA A 100 -6.42 -9.71 0.36
C ALA A 100 -6.35 -8.39 1.11
N PHE A 101 -5.12 -8.00 1.45
CA PHE A 101 -4.79 -6.71 2.04
C PHE A 101 -3.94 -5.92 1.05
N GLY A 102 -4.09 -4.62 1.03
CA GLY A 102 -3.19 -3.77 0.26
C GLY A 102 -3.66 -2.33 0.21
N ALA A 103 -2.97 -1.53 -0.57
CA ALA A 103 -3.37 -0.17 -0.88
C ALA A 103 -3.66 -0.02 -2.37
N TYR A 104 -4.56 0.89 -2.71
CA TYR A 104 -4.66 1.42 -4.05
C TYR A 104 -4.58 2.93 -4.04
N GLY A 105 -4.13 3.52 -5.15
CA GLY A 105 -4.04 4.97 -5.24
C GLY A 105 -3.38 5.48 -6.52
N VAL A 106 -3.32 6.81 -6.64
CA VAL A 106 -2.64 7.49 -7.73
C VAL A 106 -1.14 7.42 -7.49
N SER A 107 -0.51 6.46 -8.14
CA SER A 107 0.91 6.15 -8.01
C SER A 107 1.78 7.35 -8.36
N THR A 108 2.87 7.60 -7.64
CA THR A 108 3.87 8.64 -7.97
C THR A 108 4.61 8.27 -9.26
N ASP A 109 4.86 9.23 -10.15
CA ASP A 109 5.75 9.03 -11.29
C ASP A 109 7.21 9.00 -10.83
N ARG A 110 8.04 8.20 -11.48
CA ARG A 110 9.46 8.08 -11.13
C ARG A 110 10.22 9.42 -11.14
N ARG A 111 9.79 10.38 -11.97
CA ARG A 111 10.45 11.71 -12.06
C ARG A 111 10.05 12.66 -10.94
N ASP A 112 8.92 12.39 -10.30
CA ASP A 112 8.38 13.25 -9.24
C ASP A 112 8.73 12.71 -7.85
N ILE A 113 9.51 11.63 -7.78
CA ILE A 113 10.08 11.15 -6.53
C ILE A 113 11.12 12.15 -6.02
N PRO A 114 10.98 12.67 -4.79
CA PRO A 114 11.89 13.66 -4.26
C PRO A 114 13.29 13.09 -4.01
N SER A 115 14.26 13.97 -3.86
CA SER A 115 15.60 13.59 -3.37
C SER A 115 15.66 13.63 -1.85
N GLY A 116 16.53 12.80 -1.24
CA GLY A 116 16.77 12.83 0.20
C GLY A 116 16.05 11.70 0.92
N SER A 117 15.34 12.03 2.00
CA SER A 117 14.56 11.10 2.80
C SER A 117 13.23 11.72 3.23
N ALA A 118 12.24 10.87 3.50
CA ALA A 118 10.95 11.25 4.06
C ALA A 118 10.52 10.23 5.12
N SER A 119 9.78 10.69 6.12
CA SER A 119 9.16 9.86 7.16
C SER A 119 7.65 10.01 7.02
N TYR A 120 6.93 8.89 7.10
CA TYR A 120 5.49 8.82 6.94
C TYR A 120 4.87 8.20 8.18
N SER A 121 3.70 8.68 8.57
CA SER A 121 2.91 8.11 9.67
C SER A 121 1.49 7.81 9.21
N GLY A 122 0.89 6.77 9.76
CA GLY A 122 -0.48 6.38 9.43
C GLY A 122 -0.90 5.13 10.17
N SER A 123 -1.65 4.26 9.50
CA SER A 123 -2.32 3.13 10.15
C SER A 123 -2.07 1.82 9.41
N SER A 124 -2.20 0.73 10.16
CA SER A 124 -2.10 -0.63 9.67
C SER A 124 -3.29 -1.49 10.08
N ILE A 125 -3.53 -2.53 9.28
CA ILE A 125 -4.46 -3.62 9.60
C ILE A 125 -3.69 -4.91 9.37
N VAL A 126 -3.68 -5.77 10.38
CA VAL A 126 -2.86 -6.98 10.40
C VAL A 126 -3.69 -8.15 10.91
N VAL A 127 -3.63 -9.27 10.20
CA VAL A 127 -4.15 -10.55 10.66
C VAL A 127 -2.98 -11.48 10.93
N VAL A 128 -2.87 -11.94 12.17
CA VAL A 128 -1.90 -12.94 12.59
C VAL A 128 -2.61 -14.27 12.78
N THR A 129 -2.14 -15.31 12.10
CA THR A 129 -2.59 -16.69 12.35
C THR A 129 -1.48 -17.43 13.07
N ALA A 130 -1.73 -17.91 14.28
CA ALA A 130 -0.76 -18.62 15.11
C ALA A 130 -1.42 -19.83 15.80
N PRO A 131 -0.66 -20.72 16.49
CA PRO A 131 -1.23 -21.85 17.23
C PRO A 131 -2.22 -21.44 18.32
N GLU A 132 -2.05 -20.25 18.89
CA GLU A 132 -2.90 -19.69 19.94
C GLU A 132 -4.27 -19.22 19.39
N GLY A 133 -4.32 -18.81 18.13
CA GLY A 133 -5.54 -18.35 17.48
C GLY A 133 -5.30 -17.44 16.28
N VAL A 134 -6.37 -16.76 15.85
CA VAL A 134 -6.31 -15.71 14.83
C VAL A 134 -6.46 -14.37 15.52
N PHE A 135 -5.47 -13.50 15.37
CA PHE A 135 -5.49 -12.13 15.85
C PHE A 135 -5.89 -11.22 14.69
N ASP A 136 -6.90 -10.37 14.91
CA ASP A 136 -7.31 -9.31 14.01
C ASP A 136 -6.95 -7.98 14.68
N LEU A 137 -5.94 -7.31 14.14
CA LEU A 137 -5.21 -6.23 14.78
C LEU A 137 -5.22 -4.96 13.90
N THR A 138 -5.21 -3.82 14.58
CA THR A 138 -4.96 -2.51 14.02
C THR A 138 -3.89 -1.82 14.83
N GLY A 139 -3.12 -0.94 14.20
CA GLY A 139 -2.14 -0.14 14.92
C GLY A 139 -1.56 0.96 14.05
N ASP A 140 -0.50 1.58 14.54
CA ASP A 140 0.19 2.64 13.84
C ASP A 140 1.14 2.06 12.79
N ALA A 141 1.39 2.84 11.74
CA ALA A 141 2.39 2.53 10.72
C ALA A 141 3.35 3.71 10.57
N SER A 142 4.64 3.45 10.73
CA SER A 142 5.72 4.40 10.45
C SER A 142 6.56 3.88 9.29
N VAL A 143 6.81 4.71 8.28
CA VAL A 143 7.65 4.35 7.14
C VAL A 143 8.75 5.39 6.99
N ASP A 144 10.00 4.96 7.02
CA ASP A 144 11.15 5.82 6.74
C ASP A 144 11.73 5.46 5.37
N VAL A 145 11.70 6.40 4.43
CA VAL A 145 12.15 6.20 3.06
C VAL A 145 13.39 7.04 2.79
N SER A 146 14.47 6.40 2.35
CA SER A 146 15.67 7.05 1.83
C SER A 146 15.73 6.91 0.31
N PHE A 147 15.28 7.96 -0.39
CA PHE A 147 15.34 8.04 -1.86
C PHE A 147 16.76 8.03 -2.40
N ALA A 148 17.73 8.51 -1.61
CA ALA A 148 19.14 8.53 -1.99
C ALA A 148 19.77 7.13 -2.03
N SER A 149 19.43 6.26 -1.06
CA SER A 149 19.94 4.89 -1.02
C SER A 149 19.02 3.88 -1.70
N GLY A 150 17.79 4.26 -2.05
CA GLY A 150 16.78 3.35 -2.56
C GLY A 150 16.36 2.31 -1.52
N ARG A 151 16.26 2.74 -0.25
CA ARG A 151 15.90 1.88 0.89
C ARG A 151 14.72 2.46 1.64
N ALA A 152 13.95 1.61 2.29
CA ALA A 152 12.96 2.01 3.27
C ALA A 152 12.90 1.02 4.43
N ASP A 153 12.39 1.49 5.56
CA ASP A 153 12.07 0.70 6.73
C ASP A 153 10.61 0.94 7.10
N LEU A 154 9.93 -0.09 7.60
CA LEU A 154 8.54 -0.05 8.05
C LEU A 154 8.47 -0.54 9.49
N THR A 155 7.79 0.20 10.34
CA THR A 155 7.43 -0.23 11.69
C THR A 155 5.92 -0.20 11.83
N LEU A 156 5.34 -1.31 12.28
CA LEU A 156 3.97 -1.40 12.76
C LEU A 156 4.02 -1.53 14.28
N ASP A 157 3.36 -0.65 15.00
CA ASP A 157 3.42 -0.57 16.46
C ASP A 157 2.03 -0.32 17.06
N GLU A 158 1.93 -0.39 18.38
CA GLU A 158 0.67 -0.25 19.13
C GLU A 158 -0.44 -1.18 18.59
N LEU A 159 -0.05 -2.39 18.16
CA LEU A 159 -0.96 -3.34 17.54
C LEU A 159 -1.94 -3.87 18.58
N SER A 160 -3.23 -3.59 18.40
CA SER A 160 -4.30 -4.00 19.31
C SER A 160 -5.53 -4.45 18.54
N GLY A 161 -6.41 -5.22 19.18
CA GLY A 161 -7.61 -5.74 18.52
C GLY A 161 -8.23 -6.92 19.25
N THR A 162 -8.43 -8.03 18.53
CA THR A 162 -9.09 -9.23 19.10
C THR A 162 -8.40 -10.52 18.70
N GLN A 163 -8.54 -11.54 19.55
CA GLN A 163 -8.09 -12.90 19.29
C GLN A 163 -9.31 -13.85 19.22
N ALA A 164 -9.39 -14.61 18.14
CA ALA A 164 -10.39 -15.65 17.95
C ALA A 164 -9.75 -17.04 17.99
N THR A 165 -10.20 -17.89 18.91
CA THR A 165 -9.77 -19.31 19.03
C THR A 165 -10.70 -20.28 18.31
N GLY A 166 -11.86 -19.80 17.85
CA GLY A 166 -12.92 -20.63 17.26
C GLY A 166 -13.74 -21.44 18.27
N LEU A 167 -13.43 -21.38 19.57
CA LEU A 167 -14.12 -22.11 20.64
C LEU A 167 -14.99 -21.22 21.52
N SER A 168 -14.71 -19.92 21.53
CA SER A 168 -15.39 -18.90 22.34
C SER A 168 -15.62 -17.63 21.52
N ALA A 169 -16.31 -16.66 22.12
CA ALA A 169 -16.31 -15.29 21.61
C ALA A 169 -14.87 -14.75 21.57
N PRO A 170 -14.52 -13.87 20.63
CA PRO A 170 -13.20 -13.26 20.59
C PRO A 170 -12.87 -12.50 21.88
N ASP A 171 -11.62 -12.65 22.33
CA ASP A 171 -11.07 -11.93 23.48
C ASP A 171 -10.33 -10.68 23.01
N ALA A 172 -10.29 -9.64 23.84
CA ALA A 172 -9.58 -8.40 23.51
C ALA A 172 -8.06 -8.59 23.65
N VAL A 173 -7.31 -7.94 22.75
CA VAL A 173 -5.85 -7.88 22.76
C VAL A 173 -5.47 -6.40 22.84
N ASP A 174 -5.00 -5.98 24.01
CA ASP A 174 -4.68 -4.56 24.25
C ASP A 174 -3.30 -4.17 23.69
N ASP A 175 -2.38 -5.13 23.60
CA ASP A 175 -1.04 -4.93 23.08
C ASP A 175 -0.49 -6.26 22.55
N PHE A 176 -0.42 -6.39 21.23
CA PHE A 176 0.23 -7.51 20.56
C PHE A 176 1.74 -7.28 20.41
N GLY A 177 2.25 -6.06 20.60
CA GLY A 177 3.63 -5.68 20.32
C GLY A 177 3.82 -5.06 18.93
N SER A 178 4.98 -5.30 18.32
CA SER A 178 5.43 -4.59 17.11
C SER A 178 5.96 -5.50 16.00
N ILE A 179 5.94 -4.99 14.78
CA ILE A 179 6.49 -5.64 13.58
C ILE A 179 7.39 -4.62 12.87
N GLU A 180 8.68 -4.95 12.75
CA GLU A 180 9.65 -4.16 12.00
C GLU A 180 10.02 -4.89 10.71
N ILE A 181 10.01 -4.20 9.58
CA ILE A 181 10.51 -4.69 8.30
C ILE A 181 11.57 -3.72 7.80
N SER A 182 12.83 -4.15 7.87
CA SER A 182 14.00 -3.33 7.51
C SER A 182 14.52 -3.65 6.11
N ASP A 183 15.37 -2.78 5.56
CA ASP A 183 16.10 -3.00 4.30
C ASP A 183 15.19 -3.21 3.07
N ILE A 184 14.00 -2.63 3.06
CA ILE A 184 13.06 -2.71 1.93
C ILE A 184 13.67 -2.03 0.70
N ASP A 185 13.69 -2.71 -0.45
CA ASP A 185 14.18 -2.14 -1.71
C ASP A 185 13.16 -1.14 -2.28
N LEU A 186 13.62 0.07 -2.61
CA LEU A 186 12.87 1.06 -3.39
C LEU A 186 13.40 1.09 -4.84
N ASP A 187 12.59 0.59 -5.80
CA ASP A 187 12.87 0.71 -7.24
C ASP A 187 11.82 1.60 -7.92
N GLY A 188 12.23 2.81 -8.26
CA GLY A 188 11.31 3.85 -8.67
C GLY A 188 10.35 4.15 -7.54
N ASN A 189 9.06 3.97 -7.77
CA ASN A 189 8.00 4.22 -6.79
C ASN A 189 7.52 2.96 -6.07
N ARG A 190 8.19 1.82 -6.22
CA ARG A 190 7.76 0.52 -5.68
C ARG A 190 8.66 0.07 -4.56
N LEU A 191 8.04 -0.38 -3.48
CA LEU A 191 8.69 -0.97 -2.31
C LEU A 191 8.58 -2.50 -2.37
N ARG A 192 9.68 -3.22 -2.16
CA ARG A 192 9.72 -4.69 -2.23
C ARG A 192 10.69 -5.33 -1.25
N GLY A 193 10.27 -6.42 -0.64
CA GLY A 193 11.13 -7.26 0.19
C GLY A 193 11.29 -6.69 1.60
N GLY A 194 12.50 -6.83 2.14
CA GLY A 194 12.86 -6.49 3.52
C GLY A 194 13.05 -7.72 4.42
N GLU A 195 13.56 -7.50 5.62
CA GLU A 195 13.72 -8.52 6.66
C GLU A 195 12.82 -8.18 7.85
N ALA A 196 11.96 -9.13 8.23
CA ALA A 196 10.95 -8.92 9.26
C ALA A 196 11.40 -9.42 10.64
N THR A 197 11.22 -8.56 11.64
CA THR A 197 11.32 -8.88 13.06
C THR A 197 9.96 -8.65 13.71
N VAL A 198 9.51 -9.60 14.51
CA VAL A 198 8.26 -9.51 15.26
C VAL A 198 8.62 -9.58 16.75
N ASP A 199 8.20 -8.59 17.51
CA ASP A 199 8.40 -8.52 18.96
C ASP A 199 7.03 -8.56 19.63
N THR A 200 6.71 -9.68 20.27
CA THR A 200 5.40 -9.96 20.87
C THR A 200 5.52 -10.94 22.03
N ASP A 201 4.74 -10.72 23.09
CA ASP A 201 4.58 -11.66 24.20
C ASP A 201 3.35 -12.58 24.02
N GLU A 202 2.54 -12.38 22.96
CA GLU A 202 1.29 -13.12 22.72
C GLU A 202 1.50 -14.51 22.10
N THR A 203 2.66 -14.73 21.46
CA THR A 203 2.99 -16.00 20.81
C THR A 203 4.50 -16.21 20.65
N ASP A 204 4.96 -17.44 20.84
CA ASP A 204 6.35 -17.85 20.57
C ASP A 204 6.54 -18.32 19.10
N ALA A 205 5.54 -18.15 18.24
CA ALA A 205 5.51 -18.74 16.90
C ALA A 205 6.40 -18.03 15.86
N PHE A 206 6.95 -16.87 16.21
CA PHE A 206 7.93 -16.13 15.41
C PHE A 206 9.32 -16.30 16.03
N SER A 207 10.19 -17.05 15.34
CA SER A 207 11.61 -17.06 15.69
C SER A 207 12.31 -15.78 15.17
N ALA A 208 13.50 -15.49 15.69
CA ALA A 208 14.27 -14.32 15.31
C ALA A 208 14.56 -14.31 13.79
N GLY A 209 13.92 -13.39 13.07
CA GLY A 209 13.99 -13.25 11.62
C GLY A 209 12.98 -14.14 10.90
N ALA A 210 11.79 -13.60 10.63
CA ALA A 210 10.76 -14.31 9.89
C ALA A 210 10.86 -13.99 8.39
N PRO A 211 10.94 -14.98 7.48
CA PRO A 211 10.91 -14.72 6.05
C PRO A 211 9.61 -14.02 5.67
N GLY A 212 9.73 -12.89 5.01
CA GLY A 212 8.60 -12.06 4.66
C GLY A 212 9.04 -10.76 4.02
N GLY A 213 8.10 -9.87 3.78
CA GLY A 213 8.42 -8.53 3.36
C GLY A 213 7.21 -7.73 2.91
N VAL A 214 7.51 -6.58 2.33
CA VAL A 214 6.53 -5.62 1.85
C VAL A 214 6.37 -5.72 0.34
N ARG A 215 5.16 -5.46 -0.13
CA ARG A 215 4.87 -4.97 -1.48
C ARG A 215 4.14 -3.65 -1.34
N GLY A 216 4.78 -2.56 -1.71
CA GLY A 216 4.22 -1.22 -1.52
C GLY A 216 4.47 -0.30 -2.71
N THR A 217 3.90 0.89 -2.63
CA THR A 217 4.04 1.94 -3.64
C THR A 217 3.93 3.32 -2.99
N LEU A 218 4.64 4.29 -3.57
CA LEU A 218 4.48 5.72 -3.29
C LEU A 218 3.30 6.27 -4.13
N PHE A 219 2.50 7.12 -3.51
CA PHE A 219 1.32 7.76 -4.10
C PHE A 219 1.43 9.30 -3.99
N GLY A 220 0.72 10.01 -4.87
CA GLY A 220 0.72 11.47 -4.92
C GLY A 220 1.84 12.08 -5.78
N PRO A 221 1.74 13.39 -6.07
CA PRO A 221 2.67 14.13 -6.92
C PRO A 221 4.11 14.15 -6.41
N ASP A 222 4.37 14.19 -5.11
CA ASP A 222 5.74 14.29 -4.56
C ASP A 222 6.08 13.11 -3.62
N ALA A 223 5.48 11.95 -3.91
CA ALA A 223 5.47 10.81 -2.98
C ALA A 223 4.92 11.21 -1.60
N ASP A 224 3.79 11.92 -1.57
CA ASP A 224 3.16 12.44 -0.36
C ASP A 224 2.63 11.32 0.56
N GLU A 225 2.34 10.16 -0.03
CA GLU A 225 1.77 9.02 0.65
C GLU A 225 2.50 7.73 0.27
N VAL A 226 2.42 6.73 1.15
CA VAL A 226 2.97 5.40 0.95
C VAL A 226 1.99 4.38 1.49
N GLY A 227 1.85 3.26 0.78
CA GLY A 227 0.99 2.18 1.24
C GLY A 227 1.39 0.85 0.63
N GLY A 228 0.93 -0.23 1.25
CA GLY A 228 1.40 -1.56 0.91
C GLY A 228 0.63 -2.69 1.55
N SER A 229 1.03 -3.89 1.16
CA SER A 229 0.70 -5.15 1.83
C SER A 229 1.97 -5.76 2.41
N LEU A 230 1.85 -6.48 3.51
CA LEU A 230 2.90 -7.31 4.06
C LEU A 230 2.45 -8.77 4.15
N GLU A 231 3.40 -9.67 3.95
CA GLU A 231 3.25 -11.10 4.13
C GLU A 231 4.51 -11.61 4.84
N ILE A 232 4.36 -12.17 6.03
CA ILE A 232 5.45 -12.71 6.85
C ILE A 232 5.06 -14.12 7.27
N THR A 233 5.99 -15.07 7.14
CA THR A 233 5.80 -16.46 7.57
C THR A 233 6.77 -16.77 8.70
N GLY A 234 6.24 -17.17 9.85
CA GLY A 234 7.00 -17.73 10.97
C GLY A 234 7.06 -19.27 10.92
N ASP A 235 7.55 -19.88 12.00
CA ASP A 235 7.70 -21.35 12.09
C ASP A 235 6.34 -22.05 12.16
N ALA A 236 5.42 -21.46 12.93
CA ALA A 236 4.07 -21.96 13.12
C ALA A 236 2.99 -20.86 12.99
N ALA A 237 3.38 -19.68 12.52
CA ALA A 237 2.50 -18.54 12.36
C ALA A 237 2.67 -17.85 11.00
N ALA A 238 1.70 -17.03 10.63
CA ALA A 238 1.75 -16.16 9.47
C ALA A 238 1.11 -14.82 9.79
N ILE A 239 1.66 -13.76 9.21
CA ILE A 239 1.13 -12.40 9.27
C ILE A 239 0.77 -11.97 7.85
N ASN A 240 -0.47 -11.52 7.68
CA ASN A 240 -0.92 -10.86 6.46
C ASN A 240 -1.53 -9.53 6.84
N GLY A 241 -1.18 -8.47 6.13
CA GLY A 241 -1.70 -7.16 6.48
C GLY A 241 -1.48 -6.12 5.40
N GLY A 242 -1.91 -4.91 5.70
CA GLY A 242 -1.64 -3.75 4.89
C GLY A 242 -1.42 -2.52 5.76
N PHE A 243 -0.80 -1.52 5.15
CA PHE A 243 -0.53 -0.24 5.79
C PHE A 243 -0.74 0.90 4.80
N ILE A 244 -1.00 2.07 5.34
CA ILE A 244 -1.05 3.34 4.61
C ILE A 244 -0.53 4.44 5.53
N ALA A 245 0.30 5.33 4.99
CA ALA A 245 0.93 6.40 5.72
C ALA A 245 1.16 7.63 4.83
N PHE A 246 1.24 8.80 5.44
CA PHE A 246 1.43 10.10 4.79
C PHE A 246 2.41 10.96 5.60
N GLN A 247 3.01 11.98 4.96
CA GLN A 247 4.01 12.87 5.59
C GLN A 247 3.40 13.89 6.57
#